data_AF-A0A1F9DPA8-F1
#
_entry.id   AF-A0A1F9DPA8-F1
#
_cell.length_a   1.000
_cell.length_b   1.000
_cell.length_c   1.000
_cell.angle_alpha   90.00
_cell.angle_beta   90.00
_cell.angle_gamma   90.00
#
_symmetry.space_group_name_H-M   'P 1'
#
loop_
_entity.id
_entity.type
_entity.pdbx_description
1 polymer ?
#
loop_
_entity_poly.entity_id
_entity_poly.type
_entity_poly.pdbx_seq_one_letter_code
_entity_poly.pdbx_strand_id
1 'polypeptide(L)'
;MKKSILILGLSLVLLATFGLDALAQTPKEGTESTITSYYVTLKTIPLGEGRAHMTYEAFGVTISDTGEGLFHGATVRALGGMTIEKGVYNDDKAFGVFNLPNGDKVFFTTAAAGKSGDIGKGIATFIGGTGKCAGIQGNYEFTRNSLRPAMEGIGQSYMKSKIQYKLP
;
A
#
# COMPACT_ATOMS: atom_id res chain seq x y z
N MET A 1 -3.42 45.35 -33.02
CA MET A 1 -3.66 45.14 -31.57
C MET A 1 -4.82 44.19 -31.28
N LYS A 2 -6.05 44.42 -31.80
CA LYS A 2 -7.22 43.56 -31.52
C LYS A 2 -7.07 42.09 -31.98
N LYS A 3 -6.44 41.83 -33.14
CA LYS A 3 -6.20 40.46 -33.64
C LYS A 3 -5.15 39.68 -32.85
N SER A 4 -4.11 40.36 -32.34
CA SER A 4 -3.02 39.76 -31.58
C SER A 4 -3.45 39.30 -30.19
N ILE A 5 -4.36 40.04 -29.54
CA ILE A 5 -4.95 39.67 -28.25
C ILE A 5 -5.85 38.43 -28.38
N LEU A 6 -6.58 38.31 -29.49
CA LEU A 6 -7.48 37.19 -29.75
C LEU A 6 -6.72 35.88 -30.00
N ILE A 7 -5.58 35.95 -30.71
CA ILE A 7 -4.69 34.80 -30.93
C ILE A 7 -4.04 34.37 -29.60
N LEU A 8 -3.59 35.32 -28.77
CA LEU A 8 -2.98 34.99 -27.47
C LEU A 8 -3.98 34.31 -26.52
N GLY A 9 -5.23 34.80 -26.49
CA GLY A 9 -6.30 34.20 -25.69
C GLY A 9 -6.66 32.78 -26.15
N LEU A 10 -6.69 32.53 -27.47
CA LEU A 10 -6.99 31.22 -28.03
C LEU A 10 -5.89 30.19 -27.71
N SER A 11 -4.61 30.61 -27.78
CA SER A 11 -3.47 29.75 -27.41
C SER A 11 -3.47 29.37 -25.93
N LEU A 12 -3.88 30.29 -25.05
CA LEU A 12 -3.94 30.05 -23.60
C LEU A 12 -5.08 29.08 -23.24
N VAL A 13 -6.21 29.14 -23.94
CA VAL A 13 -7.34 28.20 -23.77
C VAL A 13 -6.96 26.79 -24.27
N LEU A 14 -6.25 26.66 -25.39
CA LEU A 14 -5.75 25.36 -25.86
C LEU A 14 -4.75 24.72 -24.88
N LEU A 15 -3.86 25.51 -24.26
CA LEU A 15 -2.95 25.01 -23.23
C LEU A 15 -3.69 24.54 -21.97
N ALA A 16 -4.81 25.18 -21.61
CA ALA A 16 -5.62 24.78 -20.46
C ALA A 16 -6.46 23.52 -20.71
N THR A 17 -6.92 23.27 -21.94
CA THR A 17 -7.74 22.10 -22.27
C THR A 17 -6.92 20.84 -22.56
N PHE A 18 -5.68 20.98 -23.04
CA PHE A 18 -4.80 19.83 -23.34
C PHE A 18 -3.68 19.60 -22.31
N GLY A 19 -3.43 20.55 -21.40
CA GLY A 19 -2.36 20.45 -20.40
C GLY A 19 -2.66 19.54 -19.21
N LEU A 20 -3.92 19.12 -19.00
CA LEU A 20 -4.31 18.26 -17.88
C LEU A 20 -4.25 16.76 -18.20
N ASP A 21 -4.24 16.36 -19.48
CA ASP A 21 -4.19 14.96 -19.88
C ASP A 21 -2.75 14.40 -20.03
N ALA A 22 -1.73 15.22 -19.75
CA ALA A 22 -0.35 14.78 -19.65
C ALA A 22 -0.02 14.05 -18.33
N LEU A 23 -1.05 13.55 -17.62
CA LEU A 23 -0.84 12.52 -16.60
C LEU A 23 -0.55 11.22 -17.34
N ALA A 24 0.72 10.80 -17.32
CA ALA A 24 1.22 9.54 -17.84
C ALA A 24 0.13 8.45 -17.72
N GLN A 25 -0.26 7.92 -18.87
CA GLN A 25 -1.29 6.89 -18.96
C GLN A 25 -0.86 5.72 -18.08
N THR A 26 -1.51 5.52 -16.93
CA THR A 26 -1.19 4.41 -16.04
C THR A 26 -1.31 3.11 -16.84
N PRO A 27 -0.26 2.26 -16.89
CA PRO A 27 -0.34 0.98 -17.58
C PRO A 27 -1.56 0.18 -17.11
N LYS A 28 -2.26 -0.46 -18.04
CA LYS A 28 -3.41 -1.31 -17.74
C LYS A 28 -3.03 -2.55 -16.91
N GLU A 29 -1.78 -2.95 -16.97
CA GLU A 29 -1.20 -3.99 -16.14
C GLU A 29 0.26 -3.66 -15.87
N GLY A 30 0.79 -4.14 -14.74
CA GLY A 30 2.13 -3.77 -14.33
C GLY A 30 2.69 -4.61 -13.19
N THR A 31 4.01 -4.57 -13.08
CA THR A 31 4.75 -5.06 -11.91
C THR A 31 5.52 -3.90 -11.29
N GLU A 32 5.34 -3.67 -10.00
CA GLU A 32 6.01 -2.60 -9.25
C GLU A 32 6.76 -3.20 -8.05
N SER A 33 8.06 -2.94 -7.97
CA SER A 33 8.83 -3.19 -6.75
C SER A 33 8.72 -1.98 -5.84
N THR A 34 8.32 -2.18 -4.58
CA THR A 34 8.05 -1.08 -3.66
C THR A 34 8.65 -1.34 -2.29
N ILE A 35 8.98 -0.25 -1.59
CA ILE A 35 9.21 -0.24 -0.16
C ILE A 35 8.03 0.44 0.53
N THR A 36 7.45 -0.22 1.52
CA THR A 36 6.39 0.36 2.36
C THR A 36 6.88 0.46 3.81
N SER A 37 6.97 1.67 4.35
CA SER A 37 7.26 1.86 5.77
C SER A 37 5.99 1.68 6.58
N TYR A 38 6.11 1.18 7.81
CA TYR A 38 4.97 1.00 8.72
C TYR A 38 5.28 1.49 10.13
N TYR A 39 4.33 2.24 10.66
CA TYR A 39 4.07 2.44 12.07
C TYR A 39 2.92 1.51 12.49
N VAL A 40 3.07 0.80 13.60
CA VAL A 40 2.10 -0.22 14.02
C VAL A 40 1.71 -0.01 15.48
N THR A 41 0.42 -0.08 15.78
CA THR A 41 -0.08 -0.23 17.14
C THR A 41 -0.58 -1.66 17.33
N LEU A 42 -0.41 -2.20 18.54
CA LEU A 42 -0.77 -3.57 18.84
C LEU A 42 -1.51 -3.67 20.17
N LYS A 43 -2.40 -4.66 20.26
CA LYS A 43 -3.01 -5.12 21.51
C LYS A 43 -2.80 -6.62 21.60
N THR A 44 -2.47 -7.08 22.78
CA THR A 44 -2.15 -8.49 23.04
C THR A 44 -2.99 -9.02 24.18
N ILE A 45 -3.58 -10.19 23.99
CA ILE A 45 -4.28 -10.96 25.03
C ILE A 45 -3.46 -12.23 25.30
N PRO A 46 -2.92 -12.42 26.52
CA PRO A 46 -2.28 -13.68 26.88
C PRO A 46 -3.34 -14.79 26.96
N LEU A 47 -3.05 -15.96 26.38
CA LEU A 47 -3.95 -17.12 26.32
C LEU A 47 -3.47 -18.31 27.16
N GLY A 48 -2.42 -18.13 27.95
CA GLY A 48 -1.74 -19.18 28.71
C GLY A 48 -0.26 -19.26 28.35
N GLU A 49 0.44 -20.26 28.91
CA GLU A 49 1.89 -20.37 28.78
C GLU A 49 2.33 -20.44 27.32
N GLY A 50 3.17 -19.47 26.91
CA GLY A 50 3.71 -19.37 25.55
C GLY A 50 2.69 -19.02 24.46
N ARG A 51 1.43 -18.67 24.80
CA ARG A 51 0.38 -18.38 23.82
C ARG A 51 -0.20 -16.98 24.01
N ALA A 52 -0.42 -16.27 22.91
CA ALA A 52 -1.07 -14.98 22.91
C ALA A 52 -1.86 -14.76 21.63
N HIS A 53 -2.94 -13.99 21.70
CA HIS A 53 -3.57 -13.41 20.52
C HIS A 53 -3.16 -11.95 20.41
N MET A 54 -2.79 -11.51 19.21
CA MET A 54 -2.40 -10.13 18.94
C MET A 54 -3.26 -9.57 17.83
N THR A 55 -3.81 -8.39 18.04
CA THR A 55 -4.43 -7.56 17.00
C THR A 55 -3.55 -6.36 16.75
N TYR A 56 -3.51 -5.89 15.51
CA TYR A 56 -2.70 -4.75 15.15
C TYR A 56 -3.41 -3.84 14.15
N GLU A 57 -2.97 -2.59 14.17
CA GLU A 57 -3.31 -1.61 13.16
C GLU A 57 -2.01 -0.95 12.67
N ALA A 58 -1.80 -1.00 11.37
CA ALA A 58 -0.60 -0.54 10.71
C ALA A 58 -0.92 0.61 9.75
N PHE A 59 -0.10 1.67 9.81
CA PHE A 59 -0.16 2.83 8.95
C PHE A 59 1.17 3.02 8.25
N GLY A 60 1.15 3.36 6.97
CA GLY A 60 2.37 3.39 6.19
C GLY A 60 2.33 4.26 4.94
N VAL A 61 3.50 4.38 4.33
CA VAL A 61 3.71 5.04 3.03
C VAL A 61 4.45 4.09 2.12
N THR A 62 3.98 3.98 0.87
CA THR A 62 4.54 3.11 -0.17
C THR A 62 5.28 3.95 -1.20
N ILE A 63 6.52 3.58 -1.47
CA ILE A 63 7.39 4.21 -2.46
C ILE A 63 7.83 3.13 -3.43
N SER A 64 7.54 3.31 -4.72
CA SER A 64 8.11 2.48 -5.79
C SER A 64 9.61 2.73 -5.91
N ASP A 65 10.37 1.65 -6.15
CA ASP A 65 11.81 1.69 -6.37
C ASP A 65 12.20 2.56 -7.57
N THR A 66 11.31 2.70 -8.56
CA THR A 66 11.53 3.54 -9.74
C THR A 66 11.21 5.03 -9.51
N GLY A 67 10.58 5.38 -8.39
CA GLY A 67 10.09 6.73 -8.15
C GLY A 67 8.77 7.07 -8.86
N GLU A 68 8.15 6.11 -9.53
CA GLU A 68 6.90 6.25 -10.28
C GLU A 68 6.08 4.95 -10.23
N GLY A 69 4.83 4.99 -10.67
CA GLY A 69 3.93 3.83 -10.67
C GLY A 69 2.58 4.12 -10.01
N LEU A 70 1.65 3.17 -10.13
CA LEU A 70 0.31 3.27 -9.57
C LEU A 70 0.34 3.38 -8.05
N PHE A 71 1.24 2.65 -7.38
CA PHE A 71 1.34 2.62 -5.92
C PHE A 71 2.41 3.56 -5.36
N HIS A 72 3.19 4.24 -6.21
CA HIS A 72 4.19 5.20 -5.76
C HIS A 72 3.52 6.39 -5.06
N GLY A 73 3.94 6.69 -3.83
CA GLY A 73 3.37 7.77 -3.03
C GLY A 73 2.02 7.42 -2.38
N ALA A 74 1.57 6.17 -2.47
CA ALA A 74 0.34 5.74 -1.80
C ALA A 74 0.53 5.67 -0.28
N THR A 75 -0.51 6.06 0.47
CA THR A 75 -0.59 5.75 1.90
C THR A 75 -1.30 4.42 2.08
N VAL A 76 -0.97 3.69 3.14
CA VAL A 76 -1.59 2.40 3.45
C VAL A 76 -2.08 2.36 4.89
N ARG A 77 -3.24 1.73 5.10
CA ARG A 77 -3.74 1.33 6.41
C ARG A 77 -4.13 -0.13 6.36
N ALA A 78 -3.71 -0.92 7.34
CA ALA A 78 -4.08 -2.33 7.46
C ALA A 78 -4.46 -2.67 8.90
N LEU A 79 -5.52 -3.45 9.08
CA LEU A 79 -5.97 -3.97 10.36
C LEU A 79 -5.97 -5.48 10.29
N GLY A 80 -5.34 -6.11 11.28
CA GLY A 80 -5.20 -7.56 11.29
C GLY A 80 -5.05 -8.15 12.68
N GLY A 81 -4.85 -9.44 12.71
CA GLY A 81 -4.59 -10.20 13.92
C GLY A 81 -3.98 -11.54 13.64
N MET A 82 -3.34 -12.09 14.66
CA MET A 82 -2.63 -13.37 14.60
C MET A 82 -2.64 -14.03 15.99
N THR A 83 -2.52 -15.35 16.01
CA THR A 83 -2.25 -16.14 17.20
C THR A 83 -0.78 -16.52 17.22
N ILE A 84 -0.11 -16.19 18.32
CA ILE A 84 1.29 -16.54 18.56
C ILE A 84 1.33 -17.73 19.52
N GLU A 85 1.98 -18.80 19.12
CA GLU A 85 2.25 -19.98 19.91
C GLU A 85 3.76 -20.25 19.93
N LYS A 86 4.36 -20.14 21.12
CA LYS A 86 5.81 -20.29 21.36
C LYS A 86 6.65 -19.43 20.39
N GLY A 87 6.15 -18.23 20.09
CA GLY A 87 6.78 -17.27 19.18
C GLY A 87 6.50 -17.51 17.69
N VAL A 88 5.68 -18.48 17.30
CA VAL A 88 5.31 -18.78 15.91
C VAL A 88 3.86 -18.38 15.65
N TYR A 89 3.56 -17.83 14.49
CA TYR A 89 2.20 -17.53 14.03
C TYR A 89 1.99 -18.09 12.62
N ASN A 90 0.80 -18.65 12.37
CA ASN A 90 0.44 -19.27 11.09
C ASN A 90 -0.90 -18.78 10.53
N ASP A 91 -1.56 -17.88 11.26
CA ASP A 91 -2.92 -17.41 11.03
C ASP A 91 -3.00 -15.88 10.90
N ASP A 92 -1.87 -15.20 10.63
CA ASP A 92 -1.85 -13.75 10.46
C ASP A 92 -2.66 -13.36 9.23
N LYS A 93 -3.73 -12.60 9.45
CA LYS A 93 -4.60 -12.05 8.41
C LYS A 93 -4.88 -10.59 8.70
N ALA A 94 -4.85 -9.79 7.64
CA ALA A 94 -5.28 -8.40 7.68
C ALA A 94 -6.12 -8.02 6.47
N PHE A 95 -6.91 -6.98 6.66
CA PHE A 95 -7.53 -6.23 5.58
C PHE A 95 -6.91 -4.85 5.54
N GLY A 96 -6.69 -4.33 4.33
CA GLY A 96 -6.09 -3.02 4.19
C GLY A 96 -6.55 -2.27 2.96
N VAL A 97 -6.14 -1.01 2.93
CA VAL A 97 -6.44 -0.05 1.89
C VAL A 97 -5.20 0.74 1.56
N PHE A 98 -4.88 0.83 0.27
CA PHE A 98 -4.03 1.87 -0.29
C PHE A 98 -4.90 3.05 -0.69
N ASN A 99 -4.54 4.26 -0.25
CA ASN A 99 -5.06 5.50 -0.82
C ASN A 99 -4.01 6.01 -1.81
N LEU A 100 -4.34 5.99 -3.09
CA LEU A 100 -3.46 6.36 -4.18
C LEU A 100 -3.38 7.90 -4.31
N PRO A 101 -2.28 8.44 -4.86
CA PRO A 101 -2.12 9.90 -5.02
C PRO A 101 -3.21 10.57 -5.86
N ASN A 102 -3.82 9.82 -6.79
CA ASN A 102 -4.90 10.30 -7.64
C ASN A 102 -6.28 10.33 -6.93
N GLY A 103 -6.35 9.92 -5.65
CA GLY A 103 -7.58 9.85 -4.87
C GLY A 103 -8.33 8.52 -4.93
N ASP A 104 -7.95 7.61 -5.84
CA ASP A 104 -8.51 6.26 -5.88
C ASP A 104 -8.01 5.40 -4.71
N LYS A 105 -8.75 4.32 -4.42
CA LYS A 105 -8.40 3.35 -3.39
C LYS A 105 -8.24 1.96 -3.99
N VAL A 106 -7.33 1.19 -3.41
CA VAL A 106 -7.18 -0.25 -3.68
C VAL A 106 -7.27 -1.00 -2.36
N PHE A 107 -8.16 -1.99 -2.29
CA PHE A 107 -8.40 -2.81 -1.11
C PHE A 107 -7.68 -4.15 -1.25
N PHE A 108 -7.14 -4.65 -0.15
CA PHE A 108 -6.45 -5.93 -0.13
C PHE A 108 -6.73 -6.73 1.14
N THR A 109 -6.52 -8.05 1.04
CA THR A 109 -6.39 -8.94 2.20
C THR A 109 -4.98 -9.53 2.22
N THR A 110 -4.45 -9.82 3.39
CA THR A 110 -3.16 -10.51 3.56
C THR A 110 -3.33 -11.87 4.22
N ALA A 111 -2.40 -12.77 3.93
CA ALA A 111 -2.15 -13.97 4.70
C ALA A 111 -0.63 -14.11 4.90
N ALA A 112 -0.21 -14.29 6.15
CA ALA A 112 1.19 -14.43 6.50
C ALA A 112 1.40 -15.51 7.57
N ALA A 113 2.60 -16.06 7.57
CA ALA A 113 3.09 -16.97 8.60
C ALA A 113 4.54 -16.62 8.90
N GLY A 114 4.99 -16.94 10.12
CA GLY A 114 6.37 -16.73 10.48
C GLY A 114 6.61 -16.82 11.99
N LYS A 115 7.73 -16.23 12.40
CA LYS A 115 8.18 -16.22 13.79
C LYS A 115 8.31 -14.78 14.28
N SER A 116 7.87 -14.52 15.50
CA SER A 116 7.97 -13.22 16.16
C SER A 116 9.43 -12.82 16.28
N GLY A 117 9.76 -11.60 15.88
CA GLY A 117 11.14 -11.07 15.88
C GLY A 117 11.95 -11.38 14.62
N ASP A 118 11.48 -12.29 13.77
CA ASP A 118 12.14 -12.63 12.50
C ASP A 118 11.53 -11.90 11.29
N ILE A 119 12.16 -12.07 10.14
CA ILE A 119 11.65 -11.63 8.84
C ILE A 119 10.35 -12.40 8.54
N GLY A 120 9.25 -11.67 8.40
CA GLY A 120 7.95 -12.23 8.01
C GLY A 120 7.80 -12.24 6.49
N LYS A 121 7.18 -13.28 5.92
CA LYS A 121 6.80 -13.33 4.51
C LYS A 121 5.30 -13.56 4.39
N GLY A 122 4.69 -12.97 3.38
CA GLY A 122 3.27 -13.15 3.14
C GLY A 122 2.88 -12.76 1.72
N ILE A 123 1.62 -13.05 1.42
CA ILE A 123 0.98 -12.69 0.17
C ILE A 123 -0.21 -11.81 0.52
N ALA A 124 -0.40 -10.77 -0.27
CA ALA A 124 -1.60 -9.96 -0.26
C ALA A 124 -2.31 -10.06 -1.60
N THR A 125 -3.64 -10.09 -1.58
CA THR A 125 -4.48 -10.18 -2.78
C THR A 125 -5.36 -8.94 -2.86
N PHE A 126 -5.46 -8.34 -4.05
CA PHE A 126 -6.39 -7.25 -4.28
C PHE A 126 -7.82 -7.78 -4.31
N ILE A 127 -8.70 -7.13 -3.55
CA ILE A 127 -10.11 -7.54 -3.38
C ILE A 127 -11.08 -6.47 -3.89
N GLY A 128 -10.56 -5.37 -4.45
CA GLY A 128 -11.35 -4.33 -5.08
C GLY A 128 -10.63 -3.00 -5.13
N GLY A 129 -11.30 -2.00 -5.69
CA GLY A 129 -10.81 -0.63 -5.74
C GLY A 129 -11.92 0.35 -6.13
N THR A 130 -11.57 1.63 -6.23
CA THR A 130 -12.48 2.71 -6.64
C THR A 130 -11.99 3.39 -7.91
N GLY A 131 -12.87 4.17 -8.55
CA GLY A 131 -12.51 4.98 -9.72
C GLY A 131 -11.87 4.16 -10.84
N LYS A 132 -10.66 4.52 -11.26
CA LYS A 132 -9.94 3.80 -12.33
C LYS A 132 -9.48 2.40 -11.90
N CYS A 133 -9.48 2.13 -10.61
CA CYS A 133 -9.13 0.84 -10.01
C CYS A 133 -10.36 -0.03 -9.69
N ALA A 134 -11.57 0.38 -10.09
CA ALA A 134 -12.78 -0.40 -9.85
C ALA A 134 -12.76 -1.72 -10.63
N GLY A 135 -12.50 -2.84 -9.94
CA GLY A 135 -12.30 -4.15 -10.57
C GLY A 135 -10.84 -4.52 -10.80
N ILE A 136 -9.90 -3.81 -10.17
CA ILE A 136 -8.49 -4.18 -10.14
C ILE A 136 -8.30 -5.63 -9.67
N GLN A 137 -7.44 -6.35 -10.38
CA GLN A 137 -7.00 -7.70 -10.06
C GLN A 137 -5.50 -7.70 -9.78
N GLY A 138 -5.04 -8.70 -9.02
CA GLY A 138 -3.62 -8.89 -8.76
C GLY A 138 -3.32 -9.25 -7.31
N ASN A 139 -2.03 -9.29 -7.01
CA ASN A 139 -1.51 -9.65 -5.71
C ASN A 139 -0.13 -9.02 -5.52
N TYR A 140 0.39 -9.11 -4.29
CA TYR A 140 1.78 -8.79 -4.02
C TYR A 140 2.36 -9.72 -2.97
N GLU A 141 3.56 -10.19 -3.24
CA GLU A 141 4.40 -10.83 -2.24
C GLU A 141 5.11 -9.76 -1.44
N PHE A 142 5.23 -9.94 -0.12
CA PHE A 142 5.97 -9.02 0.73
C PHE A 142 6.90 -9.74 1.69
N THR A 143 8.02 -9.09 1.96
CA THR A 143 8.98 -9.45 3.00
C THR A 143 9.03 -8.32 4.04
N ARG A 144 8.61 -8.61 5.27
CA ARG A 144 8.56 -7.68 6.39
C ARG A 144 9.85 -7.72 7.20
N ASN A 145 10.46 -6.57 7.39
CA ASN A 145 11.65 -6.36 8.19
C ASN A 145 11.28 -5.53 9.42
N SER A 146 11.20 -6.19 10.57
CA SER A 146 10.94 -5.53 11.86
C SER A 146 12.15 -4.70 12.27
N LEU A 147 11.91 -3.48 12.77
CA LEU A 147 12.94 -2.56 13.22
C LEU A 147 12.81 -2.31 14.72
N ARG A 148 13.88 -1.80 15.34
CA ARG A 148 13.78 -1.20 16.66
C ARG A 148 12.89 0.05 16.55
N PRO A 149 11.84 0.17 17.36
CA PRO A 149 10.96 1.34 17.30
C PRO A 149 11.66 2.57 17.88
N ALA A 150 11.42 3.73 17.26
CA ALA A 150 11.91 5.03 17.68
C ALA A 150 11.12 5.64 18.85
N MET A 151 9.98 5.05 19.21
CA MET A 151 9.11 5.48 20.29
C MET A 151 8.58 4.25 21.04
N GLU A 152 8.30 4.39 22.33
CA GLU A 152 7.69 3.33 23.12
C GLU A 152 6.22 3.09 22.70
N GLY A 153 5.75 1.86 22.86
CA GLY A 153 4.35 1.49 22.61
C GLY A 153 3.98 1.29 21.13
N ILE A 154 4.97 1.35 20.22
CA ILE A 154 4.75 1.23 18.78
C ILE A 154 5.65 0.15 18.19
N GLY A 155 5.17 -0.50 17.13
CA GLY A 155 5.99 -1.28 16.22
C GLY A 155 6.45 -0.40 15.06
N GLN A 156 7.67 -0.64 14.57
CA GLN A 156 8.13 -0.07 13.31
C GLN A 156 8.72 -1.15 12.43
N SER A 157 8.41 -1.09 11.13
CA SER A 157 8.92 -2.03 10.15
C SER A 157 8.94 -1.39 8.78
N TYR A 158 9.62 -2.04 7.84
CA TYR A 158 9.38 -1.79 6.42
C TYR A 158 9.14 -3.12 5.70
N MET A 159 8.35 -3.08 4.64
CA MET A 159 8.13 -4.19 3.74
C MET A 159 8.79 -3.90 2.41
N LYS A 160 9.48 -4.90 1.85
CA LYS A 160 9.78 -4.94 0.42
C LYS A 160 8.70 -5.76 -0.24
N SER A 161 8.08 -5.22 -1.27
CA SER A 161 6.96 -5.88 -1.95
C SER A 161 7.19 -5.90 -3.46
N LYS A 162 6.69 -6.94 -4.10
CA LYS A 162 6.58 -7.02 -5.57
C LYS A 162 5.12 -7.09 -5.93
N ILE A 163 4.56 -5.95 -6.33
CA ILE A 163 3.16 -5.78 -6.68
C ILE A 163 2.94 -6.14 -8.13
N GLN A 164 1.91 -6.94 -8.40
CA GLN A 164 1.44 -7.28 -9.75
C GLN A 164 -0.03 -6.92 -9.84
N TYR A 165 -0.41 -6.13 -10.84
CA TYR A 165 -1.79 -5.70 -11.00
C TYR A 165 -2.25 -5.70 -12.44
N LYS A 166 -3.58 -5.76 -12.60
CA LYS A 166 -4.31 -5.52 -13.83
C LYS A 166 -5.54 -4.66 -13.52
N LEU A 167 -5.66 -3.54 -14.20
CA LEU A 167 -6.80 -2.64 -14.18
C LEU A 167 -7.90 -3.17 -15.13
N PRO A 168 -9.18 -2.83 -14.88
CA PRO A 168 -10.31 -3.19 -15.75
C PRO A 168 -10.17 -2.63 -17.18
#